data_AF-A0A924FQJ5-F1
#
_entry.id   AF-A0A924FQJ5-F1
#
_cell.length_a   1.000
_cell.length_b   1.000
_cell.length_c   1.000
_cell.angle_alpha   90.00
_cell.angle_beta   90.00
_cell.angle_gamma   90.00
#
_symmetry.space_group_name_H-M   'P 1'
#
loop_
_entity.id
_entity.type
_entity.pdbx_description
1 polymer ?
#
loop_
_entity_poly.entity_id
_entity_poly.type
_entity_poly.pdbx_seq_one_letter_code
_entity_poly.pdbx_strand_id
1 'polypeptide(L)'
;MLTPVDSQALLVALAAGDFTQMAQRFAQGGLQAALPAPGMLRLTPAAAAPLRLLISVGVHGNETAPIEMMAAVLDALRQSPDSLAVDLLIVVGNPAAVARGTRFIDADLNRLFTTERGALRGAAEAARADVIMQASADFLAGGASQKWHLDLHSAIRPSRYARFAVVPAQADDATQVPMIAW
;
A
#
# COMPACT_ATOMS: atom_id res chain seq x y z
N MET A 1 19.14 23.35 0.16
CA MET A 1 19.48 22.29 1.13
C MET A 1 18.16 21.69 1.61
N LEU A 2 17.83 20.48 1.18
CA LEU A 2 16.67 19.76 1.72
C LEU A 2 17.06 19.24 3.11
N THR A 3 16.36 19.66 4.16
CA THR A 3 16.55 19.14 5.51
C THR A 3 16.31 17.62 5.53
N PRO A 4 17.15 16.82 6.21
CA PRO A 4 16.89 15.40 6.41
C PRO A 4 15.47 15.21 6.94
N VAL A 5 14.69 14.30 6.34
CA VAL A 5 13.52 13.76 7.04
C VAL A 5 14.09 12.88 8.13
N ASP A 6 13.70 13.12 9.37
CA ASP A 6 13.90 12.14 10.43
C ASP A 6 13.12 10.87 10.03
N SER A 7 13.78 9.72 9.92
CA SER A 7 13.13 8.44 9.59
C SER A 7 11.93 8.15 10.49
N GLN A 8 11.93 8.67 11.72
CA GLN A 8 10.79 8.62 12.64
C GLN A 8 9.59 9.45 12.13
N ALA A 9 9.83 10.65 11.59
CA ALA A 9 8.78 11.49 11.01
C ALA A 9 8.16 10.83 9.77
N LEU A 10 8.95 10.13 8.96
CA LEU A 10 8.44 9.37 7.81
C LEU A 10 7.54 8.22 8.26
N LEU A 11 7.96 7.47 9.27
CA LEU A 11 7.15 6.40 9.86
C LEU A 11 5.82 6.93 10.41
N VAL A 12 5.84 8.04 11.15
CA VAL A 12 4.62 8.66 11.70
C VAL A 12 3.67 9.10 10.59
N ALA A 13 4.18 9.75 9.55
CA ALA A 13 3.40 10.19 8.40
C ALA A 13 2.77 9.01 7.66
N LEU A 14 3.56 7.95 7.42
CA LEU A 14 3.10 6.71 6.81
C LEU A 14 2.01 6.03 7.66
N ALA A 15 2.23 5.88 8.96
CA ALA A 15 1.26 5.27 9.88
C ALA A 15 -0.08 6.05 9.92
N ALA A 16 -0.01 7.38 9.80
CA ALA A 16 -1.18 8.24 9.70
C ALA A 16 -1.85 8.24 8.31
N GLY A 17 -1.21 7.65 7.30
CA GLY A 17 -1.64 7.78 5.90
C GLY A 17 -1.54 9.21 5.36
N ASP A 18 -0.72 10.06 5.97
CA ASP A 18 -0.43 11.41 5.49
C ASP A 18 0.82 11.39 4.61
N PHE A 19 0.59 11.55 3.31
CA PHE A 19 1.64 11.54 2.31
C PHE A 19 1.92 12.93 1.73
N THR A 20 1.33 14.01 2.25
CA THR A 20 1.41 15.34 1.63
C THR A 20 2.84 15.84 1.50
N GLN A 21 3.61 15.83 2.60
CA GLN A 21 5.01 16.24 2.56
C GLN A 21 5.88 15.28 1.76
N MET A 22 5.55 13.99 1.78
CA MET A 22 6.31 12.96 1.09
C MET A 22 6.19 13.08 -0.43
N ALA A 23 4.97 13.28 -0.93
CA ALA A 23 4.71 13.52 -2.34
C ALA A 23 5.48 14.74 -2.86
N GLN A 24 5.48 15.85 -2.11
CA GLN A 24 6.24 17.06 -2.47
C GLN A 24 7.74 16.78 -2.58
N ARG A 25 8.31 16.00 -1.66
CA ARG A 25 9.74 15.66 -1.68
C ARG A 25 10.10 14.75 -2.85
N PHE A 26 9.28 13.75 -3.15
CA PHE A 26 9.50 12.90 -4.33
C PHE A 26 9.39 13.70 -5.63
N ALA A 27 8.44 14.64 -5.71
CA ALA A 27 8.32 15.57 -6.84
C ALA A 27 9.57 16.43 -7.03
N GLN A 28 10.14 16.96 -5.94
CA GLN A 28 11.40 17.69 -5.97
C GLN A 28 12.60 16.81 -6.35
N GLY A 29 12.52 15.50 -6.08
CA GLY A 29 13.48 14.49 -6.49
C GLY A 29 13.33 13.98 -7.92
N GLY A 30 12.41 14.54 -8.72
CA GLY A 30 12.23 14.23 -10.14
C GLY A 30 11.21 13.12 -10.46
N LEU A 31 10.62 12.48 -9.45
CA LEU A 31 9.52 11.52 -9.65
C LEU A 31 8.19 12.24 -9.79
N GLN A 32 7.27 11.70 -10.58
CA GLN A 32 5.89 12.18 -10.52
C GLN A 32 5.23 11.59 -9.27
N ALA A 33 4.71 12.44 -8.39
CA ALA A 33 4.05 12.01 -7.16
C ALA A 33 2.59 12.50 -7.13
N ALA A 34 1.66 11.63 -6.77
CA ALA A 34 0.24 11.94 -6.68
C ALA A 34 -0.40 11.30 -5.45
N LEU A 35 -1.47 11.92 -4.94
CA LEU A 35 -2.27 11.43 -3.83
C LEU A 35 -3.67 11.07 -4.35
N PRO A 36 -3.89 9.86 -4.89
CA PRO A 36 -5.15 9.51 -5.55
C PRO A 36 -6.34 9.46 -4.59
N ALA A 37 -6.09 9.20 -3.30
CA ALA A 37 -7.08 9.21 -2.23
C ALA A 37 -6.38 9.33 -0.86
N PRO A 38 -7.13 9.57 0.24
CA PRO A 38 -6.54 9.59 1.59
C PRO A 38 -5.78 8.30 1.91
N GLY A 39 -4.60 8.40 2.53
CA GLY A 39 -3.77 7.23 2.86
C GLY A 39 -3.19 6.51 1.64
N MET A 40 -3.08 7.18 0.48
CA MET A 40 -2.51 6.61 -0.73
C MET A 40 -1.49 7.54 -1.38
N LEU A 41 -0.36 6.98 -1.82
CA LEU A 41 0.71 7.67 -2.53
C LEU A 41 1.04 6.91 -3.81
N ARG A 42 0.96 7.58 -4.95
CA ARG A 42 1.46 7.08 -6.22
C ARG A 42 2.79 7.75 -6.56
N LEU A 43 3.77 6.94 -6.94
CA LEU A 43 5.06 7.37 -7.47
C LEU A 43 5.24 6.78 -8.86
N THR A 44 5.41 7.64 -9.86
CA THR A 44 5.63 7.23 -11.25
C THR A 44 7.04 7.64 -11.67
N PRO A 45 7.85 6.71 -12.22
CA PRO A 45 9.14 7.05 -12.78
C PRO A 45 9.00 7.87 -14.07
N ALA A 46 10.07 8.56 -14.46
CA ALA A 46 10.09 9.37 -15.68
C ALA A 46 10.00 8.51 -16.94
N ALA A 47 10.63 7.33 -16.93
CA ALA A 47 10.53 6.35 -18.00
C ALA A 47 9.25 5.50 -17.84
N ALA A 48 8.73 4.99 -18.97
CA ALA A 48 7.61 4.06 -18.93
C ALA A 48 8.01 2.79 -18.18
N ALA A 49 7.25 2.46 -17.12
CA ALA A 49 7.45 1.25 -16.35
C ALA A 49 6.56 0.11 -16.88
N PRO A 50 7.10 -1.10 -17.11
CA PRO A 50 6.30 -2.25 -17.56
C PRO A 50 5.37 -2.79 -16.47
N LEU A 51 5.70 -2.55 -15.19
CA LEU A 51 4.99 -3.05 -14.04
C LEU A 51 4.30 -1.91 -13.27
N ARG A 52 3.01 -2.10 -13.01
CA ARG A 52 2.27 -1.39 -11.97
C ARG A 52 2.23 -2.24 -10.71
N LEU A 53 2.80 -1.72 -9.63
CA LEU A 53 2.89 -2.39 -8.34
C LEU A 53 2.05 -1.66 -7.31
N LEU A 54 1.02 -2.32 -6.79
CA LEU A 54 0.26 -1.87 -5.62
C LEU A 54 0.82 -2.57 -4.39
N ILE A 55 1.21 -1.80 -3.37
CA ILE A 55 1.60 -2.34 -2.06
C ILE A 55 0.61 -1.80 -1.01
N SER A 56 -0.11 -2.68 -0.33
CA SER A 56 -0.93 -2.32 0.83
C SER A 56 -0.27 -2.78 2.13
N VAL A 57 -0.34 -1.92 3.14
CA VAL A 57 0.14 -2.15 4.51
C VAL A 57 -0.92 -1.68 5.50
N GLY A 58 -0.91 -2.19 6.73
CA GLY A 58 -1.81 -1.70 7.78
C GLY A 58 -3.30 -1.89 7.47
N VAL A 59 -3.67 -2.91 6.69
CA VAL A 59 -5.07 -3.33 6.52
C VAL A 59 -5.66 -3.72 7.89
N HIS A 60 -4.86 -4.41 8.70
CA HIS A 60 -5.09 -4.52 10.13
C HIS A 60 -4.18 -3.54 10.88
N GLY A 61 -4.74 -2.72 11.76
CA GLY A 61 -4.01 -1.63 12.38
C GLY A 61 -2.93 -2.05 13.39
N ASN A 62 -3.05 -3.24 13.96
CA ASN A 62 -2.09 -3.77 14.93
C ASN A 62 -0.89 -4.49 14.29
N GLU A 63 -0.78 -4.47 12.96
CA GLU A 63 0.31 -5.11 12.20
C GLU A 63 1.32 -4.04 11.74
N THR A 64 2.20 -3.59 12.64
CA THR A 64 3.09 -2.43 12.38
C THR A 64 4.34 -2.78 11.56
N ALA A 65 4.81 -4.02 11.60
CA ALA A 65 6.06 -4.41 10.93
C ALA A 65 6.07 -4.12 9.40
N PRO A 66 4.99 -4.39 8.64
CA PRO A 66 4.92 -3.98 7.23
C PRO A 66 4.96 -2.46 7.02
N ILE A 67 4.39 -1.67 7.94
CA ILE A 67 4.40 -0.20 7.88
C ILE A 67 5.84 0.29 8.08
N GLU A 68 6.54 -0.21 9.10
CA GLU A 68 7.94 0.12 9.38
C GLU A 68 8.86 -0.25 8.21
N MET A 69 8.66 -1.43 7.62
CA MET A 69 9.40 -1.86 6.43
C MET A 69 9.16 -0.92 5.25
N MET A 70 7.90 -0.55 4.98
CA MET A 70 7.56 0.37 3.90
C MET A 70 8.14 1.76 4.14
N ALA A 71 8.21 2.22 5.39
CA ALA A 71 8.87 3.47 5.75
C ALA A 71 10.36 3.44 5.39
N ALA A 72 11.07 2.35 5.72
CA ALA A 72 12.48 2.17 5.36
C ALA A 72 12.70 2.14 3.83
N VAL A 73 11.82 1.44 3.09
CA VAL A 73 11.87 1.40 1.61
C VAL A 73 11.67 2.79 1.01
N LEU A 74 10.71 3.57 1.52
CA LEU A 74 10.46 4.94 1.06
C LEU A 74 11.61 5.88 1.37
N ASP A 75 12.24 5.74 2.54
CA ASP A 75 13.40 6.55 2.89
C ASP A 75 14.63 6.22 2.02
N ALA A 76 14.84 4.94 1.69
CA ALA A 76 15.86 4.52 0.75
C ALA A 76 15.57 5.06 -0.67
N LEU A 77 14.33 4.94 -1.15
CA LEU A 77 13.94 5.46 -2.46
C LEU A 77 14.09 6.98 -2.55
N ARG A 78 13.79 7.71 -1.48
CA ARG A 78 13.98 9.17 -1.42
C ARG A 78 15.45 9.57 -1.62
N GLN A 79 16.39 8.73 -1.20
CA GLN A 79 17.82 8.97 -1.35
C GLN A 79 18.32 8.63 -2.77
N SER A 80 17.59 7.83 -3.53
CA SER A 80 17.92 7.47 -4.91
C SER A 80 16.65 7.37 -5.77
N PRO A 81 15.95 8.49 -6.07
CA PRO A 81 14.65 8.45 -6.73
C PRO A 81 14.68 7.76 -8.10
N ASP A 82 15.80 7.90 -8.83
CA ASP A 82 16.02 7.28 -10.15
C ASP A 82 16.05 5.74 -10.10
N SER A 83 16.11 5.12 -8.92
CA SER A 83 16.05 3.65 -8.79
C SER A 83 14.63 3.09 -8.93
N LEU A 84 13.59 3.94 -9.00
CA LEU A 84 12.22 3.47 -9.18
C LEU A 84 12.01 2.91 -10.60
N ALA A 85 11.86 1.59 -10.70
CA ALA A 85 11.64 0.91 -11.99
C ALA A 85 10.16 0.55 -12.26
N VAL A 86 9.26 0.88 -11.35
CA VAL A 86 7.84 0.49 -11.38
C VAL A 86 6.94 1.71 -11.17
N ASP A 87 5.75 1.71 -11.77
CA ASP A 87 4.68 2.65 -11.39
C ASP A 87 4.09 2.12 -10.08
N LEU A 88 4.37 2.82 -8.98
CA LEU A 88 4.14 2.33 -7.61
C LEU A 88 2.93 3.02 -7.00
N LEU A 89 2.00 2.25 -6.45
CA LEU A 89 0.93 2.74 -5.58
C LEU A 89 1.07 2.13 -4.19
N ILE A 90 1.20 2.98 -3.18
CA ILE A 90 1.24 2.58 -1.77
C ILE A 90 -0.09 2.91 -1.12
N VAL A 91 -0.61 1.99 -0.32
CA VAL A 91 -1.89 2.11 0.39
C VAL A 91 -1.71 1.78 1.86
N VAL A 92 -2.07 2.71 2.73
CA VAL A 92 -2.22 2.45 4.17
C VAL A 92 -3.68 2.09 4.41
N GLY A 93 -3.95 0.82 4.69
CA GLY A 93 -5.31 0.25 4.68
C GLY A 93 -6.24 0.92 5.69
N ASN A 94 -5.94 0.87 6.97
CA ASN A 94 -6.78 1.41 8.04
C ASN A 94 -6.00 2.35 8.99
N PRO A 95 -5.70 3.59 8.58
CA PRO A 95 -4.95 4.54 9.41
C PRO A 95 -5.58 4.79 10.79
N ALA A 96 -6.93 4.74 10.88
CA ALA A 96 -7.63 4.91 12.15
C ALA A 96 -7.35 3.74 13.12
N ALA A 97 -7.37 2.50 12.63
CA ALA A 97 -7.01 1.34 13.44
C ALA A 97 -5.51 1.32 13.78
N VAL A 98 -4.64 1.74 12.85
CA VAL A 98 -3.19 1.90 13.10
C VAL A 98 -2.96 2.88 14.25
N ALA A 99 -3.60 4.05 14.22
CA ALA A 99 -3.50 5.05 15.28
C ALA A 99 -3.96 4.53 16.65
N ARG A 100 -4.88 3.56 16.69
CA ARG A 100 -5.36 2.92 17.93
C ARG A 100 -4.58 1.66 18.30
N GLY A 101 -3.70 1.16 17.45
CA GLY A 101 -3.03 -0.14 17.63
C GLY A 101 -4.00 -1.32 17.70
N THR A 102 -5.20 -1.19 17.12
CA THR A 102 -6.21 -2.26 17.09
C THR A 102 -6.28 -2.91 15.72
N ARG A 103 -6.81 -4.13 15.64
CA ARG A 103 -6.97 -4.83 14.35
C ARG A 103 -7.87 -4.05 13.39
N PHE A 104 -8.99 -3.55 13.91
CA PHE A 104 -9.97 -2.71 13.23
C PHE A 104 -10.68 -1.81 14.27
N ILE A 105 -11.53 -0.90 13.80
CA ILE A 105 -12.44 -0.06 14.60
C ILE A 105 -13.78 -0.77 14.78
N ASP A 106 -14.54 -0.98 13.69
CA ASP A 106 -15.88 -1.58 13.75
C ASP A 106 -15.90 -3.00 13.17
N ALA A 107 -15.27 -3.20 12.01
CA ALA A 107 -15.25 -4.48 11.30
C ALA A 107 -13.91 -4.75 10.62
N ASP A 108 -13.60 -6.04 10.42
CA ASP A 108 -12.37 -6.47 9.74
C ASP A 108 -12.38 -5.96 8.28
N LEU A 109 -11.52 -4.97 7.97
CA LEU A 109 -11.42 -4.33 6.65
C LEU A 109 -11.18 -5.35 5.53
N ASN A 110 -10.43 -6.41 5.80
CA ASN A 110 -10.11 -7.44 4.80
C ASN A 110 -11.31 -8.33 4.45
N ARG A 111 -12.46 -8.12 5.10
CA ARG A 111 -13.75 -8.76 4.76
C ARG A 111 -14.69 -7.83 3.98
N LEU A 112 -14.29 -6.58 3.73
CA LEU A 112 -15.14 -5.55 3.15
C LEU A 112 -14.76 -5.18 1.70
N PHE A 113 -13.72 -5.80 1.14
CA PHE A 113 -13.35 -5.70 -0.28
C PHE A 113 -14.32 -6.52 -1.16
N THR A 114 -15.59 -6.16 -1.13
CA THR A 114 -16.69 -6.76 -1.89
C THR A 114 -17.83 -5.75 -2.02
N THR A 115 -18.65 -5.90 -3.06
CA THR A 115 -19.86 -5.09 -3.27
C THR A 115 -21.00 -5.50 -2.33
N GLU A 116 -20.97 -6.75 -1.83
CA GLU A 116 -22.00 -7.34 -0.97
C GLU A 116 -21.50 -7.47 0.48
N ARG A 117 -21.87 -6.50 1.32
CA ARG A 117 -21.40 -6.41 2.73
C ARG A 117 -22.42 -6.81 3.79
N GLY A 118 -23.67 -7.05 3.40
CA GLY A 118 -24.75 -7.39 4.33
C GLY A 118 -24.80 -6.46 5.55
N ALA A 119 -24.77 -7.05 6.75
CA ALA A 119 -24.79 -6.33 8.03
C ALA A 119 -23.58 -5.40 8.25
N LEU A 120 -22.47 -5.59 7.55
CA LEU A 120 -21.25 -4.78 7.72
C LEU A 120 -21.25 -3.51 6.86
N ARG A 121 -22.29 -3.25 6.07
CA ARG A 121 -22.38 -2.07 5.19
C ARG A 121 -22.25 -0.74 5.93
N GLY A 122 -22.68 -0.69 7.20
CA GLY A 122 -22.63 0.51 8.03
C GLY A 122 -21.33 0.72 8.83
N ALA A 123 -20.38 -0.21 8.78
CA ALA A 123 -19.10 -0.08 9.49
C ALA A 123 -18.25 1.04 8.89
N ALA A 124 -17.46 1.75 9.71
CA ALA A 124 -16.54 2.78 9.22
C ALA A 124 -15.58 2.25 8.13
N GLU A 125 -15.12 1.01 8.27
CA GLU A 125 -14.25 0.36 7.30
C GLU A 125 -14.90 0.10 5.94
N ALA A 126 -16.24 0.09 5.84
CA ALA A 126 -16.92 -0.10 4.56
C ALA A 126 -16.63 1.06 3.60
N ALA A 127 -16.78 2.30 4.07
CA ALA A 127 -16.43 3.48 3.29
C ALA A 127 -14.93 3.52 2.94
N ARG A 128 -14.07 3.06 3.86
CA ARG A 128 -12.63 2.94 3.59
C ARG A 128 -12.34 1.93 2.47
N ALA A 129 -13.00 0.78 2.50
CA ALA A 129 -12.86 -0.24 1.45
C ALA A 129 -13.31 0.30 0.09
N ASP A 130 -14.39 1.08 0.02
CA ASP A 130 -14.85 1.70 -1.24
C ASP A 130 -13.80 2.64 -1.85
N VAL A 131 -13.21 3.50 -1.02
CA VAL A 131 -12.14 4.42 -1.45
C VAL A 131 -10.93 3.64 -2.00
N ILE A 132 -10.50 2.60 -1.28
CA ILE A 132 -9.36 1.78 -1.70
C ILE A 132 -9.68 1.05 -3.00
N MET A 133 -10.84 0.39 -3.10
CA MET A 133 -11.24 -0.35 -4.30
C MET A 133 -11.30 0.55 -5.52
N GLN A 134 -11.92 1.73 -5.41
CA GLN A 134 -12.03 2.67 -6.53
C GLN A 134 -10.64 3.13 -7.00
N ALA A 135 -9.81 3.63 -6.09
CA ALA A 135 -8.48 4.15 -6.44
C ALA A 135 -7.54 3.05 -6.95
N SER A 136 -7.68 1.82 -6.42
CA SER A 136 -6.90 0.67 -6.88
C SER A 136 -7.34 0.21 -8.28
N ALA A 137 -8.65 0.20 -8.55
CA ALA A 137 -9.18 -0.09 -9.88
C ALA A 137 -8.69 0.94 -10.91
N ASP A 138 -8.77 2.23 -10.59
CA ASP A 138 -8.30 3.31 -11.47
C ASP A 138 -6.79 3.21 -11.74
N PHE A 139 -6.00 2.90 -10.70
CA PHE A 139 -4.58 2.66 -10.84
C PHE A 139 -4.27 1.42 -11.68
N LEU A 140 -4.98 0.31 -11.50
CA LEU A 140 -4.72 -0.92 -12.25
C LEU A 140 -5.32 -0.89 -13.67
N ALA A 141 -6.23 0.02 -13.99
CA ALA A 141 -6.89 0.09 -15.29
C ALA A 141 -5.98 0.55 -16.45
N GLY A 142 -4.89 1.28 -16.17
CA GLY A 142 -4.03 1.77 -17.26
C GLY A 142 -3.11 0.71 -17.89
N GLY A 143 -2.43 1.11 -18.97
CA GLY A 143 -1.85 0.22 -19.97
C GLY A 143 -0.50 -0.43 -19.63
N ALA A 144 -0.15 -0.64 -18.35
CA ALA A 144 1.05 -1.40 -18.01
C ALA A 144 0.88 -2.88 -18.39
N SER A 145 1.96 -3.53 -18.83
CA SER A 145 1.94 -4.94 -19.27
C SER A 145 1.81 -5.90 -18.09
N GLN A 146 2.28 -5.52 -16.90
CA GLN A 146 2.18 -6.29 -15.67
C GLN A 146 1.52 -5.47 -14.56
N LYS A 147 0.75 -6.17 -13.71
CA LYS A 147 -0.06 -5.58 -12.63
C LYS A 147 0.02 -6.49 -11.41
N TRP A 148 0.64 -6.03 -10.34
CA TRP A 148 0.78 -6.79 -9.10
C TRP A 148 0.18 -6.04 -7.92
N HIS A 149 -0.36 -6.80 -6.98
CA HIS A 149 -0.81 -6.29 -5.69
C HIS A 149 -0.20 -7.17 -4.59
N LEU A 150 0.67 -6.56 -3.79
CA LEU A 150 1.25 -7.17 -2.60
C LEU A 150 0.57 -6.58 -1.37
N ASP A 151 -0.26 -7.38 -0.69
CA ASP A 151 -0.84 -7.02 0.59
C ASP A 151 0.00 -7.58 1.73
N LEU A 152 0.68 -6.70 2.47
CA LEU A 152 1.68 -7.10 3.45
C LEU A 152 1.06 -7.15 4.84
N HIS A 153 1.11 -8.34 5.43
CA HIS A 153 0.59 -8.64 6.77
C HIS A 153 1.69 -9.22 7.67
N SER A 154 1.47 -9.15 8.97
CA SER A 154 2.23 -9.87 9.98
C SER A 154 1.34 -10.88 10.70
N ALA A 155 1.81 -12.12 10.82
CA ALA A 155 1.04 -13.16 11.49
C ALA A 155 1.09 -12.98 13.02
N ILE A 156 -0.07 -12.87 13.66
CA ILE A 156 -0.19 -12.84 15.13
C ILE A 156 -0.02 -14.25 15.72
N ARG A 157 -0.36 -15.28 14.95
CA ARG A 157 -0.27 -16.69 15.38
C ARG A 157 1.02 -17.32 14.85
N PRO A 158 1.71 -18.14 15.67
CA PRO A 158 2.82 -18.94 15.19
C PRO A 158 2.37 -19.85 14.04
N SER A 159 3.21 -19.92 13.02
CA SER A 159 3.04 -20.82 11.88
C SER A 159 4.30 -21.68 11.76
N ARG A 160 4.15 -22.90 11.22
CA ARG A 160 5.30 -23.71 10.84
C ARG A 160 6.15 -23.03 9.75
N TYR A 161 5.51 -22.24 8.89
CA TYR A 161 6.17 -21.40 7.90
C TYR A 161 6.20 -19.97 8.40
N ALA A 162 7.39 -19.47 8.76
CA ALA A 162 7.57 -18.12 9.30
C ALA A 162 7.15 -17.01 8.32
N ARG A 163 7.22 -17.29 7.02
CA ARG A 163 6.76 -16.42 5.93
C ARG A 163 6.04 -17.28 4.90
N PHE A 164 4.89 -16.81 4.43
CA PHE A 164 4.11 -17.47 3.40
C PHE A 164 3.29 -16.41 2.66
N ALA A 165 2.84 -16.75 1.46
CA ALA A 165 1.93 -15.93 0.67
C ALA A 165 0.61 -16.68 0.44
N VAL A 166 -0.47 -15.93 0.28
CA VAL A 166 -1.78 -16.45 -0.14
C VAL A 166 -2.11 -15.80 -1.46
N VAL A 167 -2.32 -16.62 -2.49
CA VAL A 167 -2.71 -16.14 -3.83
C VAL A 167 -4.21 -16.37 -4.01
N PRO A 168 -4.97 -15.37 -4.50
CA PRO A 168 -6.40 -15.55 -4.75
C PRO A 168 -6.67 -16.67 -5.75
N ALA A 169 -7.69 -17.50 -5.48
CA ALA A 169 -8.03 -18.64 -6.33
C ALA A 169 -8.42 -18.26 -7.78
N GLN A 170 -8.77 -17.00 -8.01
CA GLN A 170 -9.18 -16.47 -9.32
C GLN A 170 -8.02 -15.91 -10.15
N ALA A 171 -6.79 -15.85 -9.60
CA ALA A 171 -5.62 -15.46 -10.38
C ALA A 171 -5.26 -16.59 -11.37
N ASP A 172 -4.98 -16.25 -12.62
CA ASP A 172 -4.58 -17.23 -13.64
C ASP A 172 -3.07 -17.54 -13.59
N ASP A 173 -2.64 -18.67 -14.15
CA ASP A 173 -1.22 -19.05 -14.16
C ASP A 173 -0.34 -18.01 -14.87
N ALA A 174 -0.88 -17.30 -15.85
CA ALA A 174 -0.19 -16.25 -16.60
C ALA A 174 0.17 -15.02 -15.72
N THR A 175 -0.62 -14.74 -14.69
CA THR A 175 -0.34 -13.68 -13.69
C THR A 175 0.41 -14.21 -12.47
N GLN A 176 0.13 -15.44 -12.03
CA GLN A 176 0.73 -16.03 -10.84
C GLN A 176 2.20 -16.41 -11.02
N VAL A 177 2.54 -17.09 -12.12
CA VAL A 177 3.89 -17.65 -12.32
C VAL A 177 4.97 -16.56 -12.37
N PRO A 178 4.79 -15.45 -13.13
CA PRO A 178 5.78 -14.38 -13.12
C PRO A 178 5.93 -13.68 -11.77
N MET A 179 4.84 -13.57 -10.99
CA MET A 179 4.87 -12.93 -9.67
C MET A 179 5.60 -13.78 -8.63
N ILE A 180 5.41 -15.10 -8.66
CA ILE A 180 6.06 -16.03 -7.71
C ILE A 180 7.55 -16.22 -8.04
N ALA A 181 7.93 -16.12 -9.31
CA ALA A 181 9.30 -16.32 -9.77
C ALA A 181 10.18 -15.06 -9.63
N TRP A 182 9.60 -13.91 -9.27
CA TRP A 182 10.29 -12.64 -9.07
C TRP A 182 10.96 -12.57 -7.70
#